data_AF-A0A3A4WL75-F1
#
_entry.id   AF-A0A3A4WL75-F1
#
_cell.length_a   1.000
_cell.length_b   1.000
_cell.length_c   1.000
_cell.angle_alpha   90.00
_cell.angle_beta   90.00
_cell.angle_gamma   90.00
#
_symmetry.space_group_name_H-M   'P 1'
#
loop_
_entity.id
_entity.type
_entity.pdbx_description
1 polymer ?
#
loop_
_entity_poly.entity_id
_entity_poly.type
_entity_poly.pdbx_seq_one_letter_code
_entity_poly.pdbx_strand_id
1 'polypeptide(L)'
;MKKMFAVILTVAFVIFFGSGEFLWVQAKTKTLNVYGPGGPLGPVKECAEIFSKVQGAEVKVAAGPTFKWIDQAKQDADIIFGGAEYMLTEFIQKYPGLVDEKTRTSLYVRAAGILVRKGNPKKVKSLSDLTQNGIKLIDVNGAGQVGLWEDMAGDKGLIPGIQKNIALSVTTSADAIEMWKSMPELDAWITYESWHYRLKEVTDLVKLPEEGKIYRGTPIAATTISNKKELAKQFIDFLKTEQCHEVFRQWGWN
;
A
#
# COMPACT_ATOMS: atom_id res chain seq x y z
N MET A 1 29.31 -14.87 -75.12
CA MET A 1 28.97 -13.46 -74.83
C MET A 1 27.45 -13.32 -74.86
N LYS A 2 26.84 -13.01 -73.71
CA LYS A 2 25.38 -12.96 -73.48
C LYS A 2 24.87 -11.52 -73.66
N LYS A 3 23.71 -11.35 -74.31
CA LYS A 3 22.77 -10.20 -74.18
C LYS A 3 21.38 -10.84 -74.17
N MET A 4 20.72 -11.04 -73.02
CA MET A 4 20.00 -10.08 -72.18
C MET A 4 18.81 -9.44 -72.92
N PHE A 5 17.60 -9.92 -72.61
CA PHE A 5 16.39 -9.11 -72.52
C PHE A 5 15.52 -9.70 -71.40
N ALA A 6 15.38 -8.93 -70.32
CA ALA A 6 14.51 -9.20 -69.19
C ALA A 6 13.12 -8.62 -69.50
N VAL A 7 12.08 -9.41 -69.31
CA VAL A 7 10.69 -8.96 -69.35
C VAL A 7 10.35 -8.41 -67.97
N ILE A 8 10.16 -7.10 -67.87
CA ILE A 8 9.70 -6.41 -66.67
C ILE A 8 8.17 -6.50 -66.66
N LEU A 9 7.61 -7.20 -65.66
CA LEU A 9 6.18 -7.25 -65.40
C LEU A 9 5.83 -6.03 -64.53
N THR A 10 5.21 -5.02 -65.12
CA THR A 10 4.77 -3.81 -64.40
C THR A 10 3.45 -4.12 -63.69
N VAL A 11 3.49 -4.35 -62.37
CA VAL A 11 2.28 -4.34 -61.53
C VAL A 11 1.94 -2.89 -61.23
N ALA A 12 0.86 -2.38 -61.83
CA ALA A 12 0.31 -1.08 -61.52
C ALA A 12 -0.34 -1.13 -60.13
N PHE A 13 0.31 -0.54 -59.12
CA PHE A 13 -0.31 -0.25 -57.83
C PHE A 13 -1.14 1.03 -58.01
N VAL A 14 -2.46 0.89 -58.05
CA VAL A 14 -3.38 2.02 -58.02
C VAL A 14 -3.34 2.60 -56.60
N ILE A 15 -2.61 3.69 -56.42
CA ILE A 15 -2.64 4.49 -55.20
C ILE A 15 -3.90 5.36 -55.29
N PHE A 16 -4.95 4.97 -54.57
CA PHE A 16 -6.09 5.83 -54.29
C PHE A 16 -5.62 6.94 -53.34
N PHE A 17 -5.34 8.13 -53.87
CA PHE A 17 -5.24 9.35 -53.07
C PHE A 17 -6.65 9.76 -52.64
N GLY A 18 -7.18 9.07 -51.62
CA GLY A 18 -8.28 9.59 -50.82
C GLY A 18 -7.73 10.66 -49.89
N SER A 19 -8.09 11.92 -50.13
CA SER A 19 -7.92 13.03 -49.19
C SER A 19 -8.79 12.80 -47.94
N GLY A 20 -8.40 11.85 -47.11
CA GLY A 20 -8.90 11.69 -45.76
C GLY A 20 -7.81 12.21 -44.84
N GLU A 21 -7.99 13.41 -44.31
CA GLU A 21 -7.22 13.86 -43.15
C GLU A 21 -7.41 12.82 -42.04
N PHE A 22 -6.39 11.99 -41.81
CA PHE A 22 -6.31 11.17 -40.61
C PHE A 22 -6.09 12.14 -39.44
N LEU A 23 -7.20 12.65 -38.90
CA LEU A 23 -7.22 13.30 -37.61
C LEU A 23 -6.82 12.25 -36.58
N TRP A 24 -5.53 12.23 -36.23
CA TRP A 24 -5.05 11.60 -35.01
C TRP A 24 -5.70 12.33 -33.84
N VAL A 25 -6.88 11.88 -33.42
CA VAL A 25 -7.44 12.27 -32.12
C VAL A 25 -6.49 11.65 -31.10
N GLN A 26 -5.55 12.45 -30.63
CA GLN A 26 -4.72 12.09 -29.47
C GLN A 26 -5.70 12.01 -28.29
N ALA A 27 -6.21 10.81 -28.02
CA ALA A 27 -7.09 10.56 -26.89
C ALA A 27 -6.34 11.06 -25.65
N LYS A 28 -6.85 12.14 -25.04
CA LYS A 28 -6.25 12.72 -23.85
C LYS A 28 -6.23 11.62 -22.78
N THR A 29 -5.05 11.08 -22.48
CA THR A 29 -4.86 10.06 -21.45
C THR A 29 -5.50 10.57 -20.17
N LYS A 30 -6.55 9.88 -19.72
CA LYS A 30 -7.23 10.26 -18.47
C LYS A 30 -6.29 9.91 -17.32
N THR A 31 -5.99 10.89 -16.47
CA THR A 31 -5.17 10.68 -15.26
C THR A 31 -6.08 10.52 -14.05
N LEU A 32 -5.94 9.45 -13.26
CA LEU A 32 -6.50 9.31 -11.91
C LEU A 32 -5.48 9.78 -10.87
N ASN A 33 -5.91 10.57 -9.89
CA ASN A 33 -5.08 10.93 -8.74
C ASN A 33 -5.54 10.16 -7.49
N VAL A 34 -4.61 9.40 -6.89
CA VAL A 34 -4.85 8.50 -5.78
C VAL A 34 -3.99 8.94 -4.59
N TYR A 35 -4.59 9.17 -3.43
CA TYR A 35 -3.91 9.66 -2.25
C TYR A 35 -4.06 8.74 -1.04
N GLY A 36 -3.03 8.64 -0.19
CA GLY A 36 -3.11 7.84 1.03
C GLY A 36 -1.83 7.81 1.88
N PRO A 37 -1.73 6.90 2.85
CA PRO A 37 -0.55 6.77 3.71
C PRO A 37 0.57 5.97 3.04
N GLY A 38 1.81 6.14 3.52
CA GLY A 38 2.99 5.49 2.95
C GLY A 38 3.04 3.96 3.10
N GLY A 39 2.28 3.36 4.02
CA GLY A 39 2.31 1.91 4.27
C GLY A 39 1.91 1.07 3.06
N PRO A 40 0.69 1.21 2.53
CA PRO A 40 0.24 0.52 1.32
C PRO A 40 0.75 1.12 -0.01
N LEU A 41 1.63 2.14 0.03
CA LEU A 41 2.09 2.83 -1.19
C LEU A 41 2.72 1.87 -2.21
N GLY A 42 3.59 0.96 -1.76
CA GLY A 42 4.27 -0.01 -2.62
C GLY A 42 3.32 -0.80 -3.53
N PRO A 43 2.44 -1.63 -2.96
CA PRO A 43 1.54 -2.46 -3.76
C PRO A 43 0.50 -1.63 -4.54
N VAL A 44 0.01 -0.51 -4.00
CA VAL A 44 -0.94 0.36 -4.72
C VAL A 44 -0.28 0.98 -5.96
N LYS A 45 0.98 1.43 -5.85
CA LYS A 45 1.73 2.01 -6.97
C LYS A 45 2.06 0.98 -8.05
N GLU A 46 2.45 -0.22 -7.65
CA GLU A 46 2.74 -1.30 -8.61
C GLU A 46 1.47 -1.71 -9.37
N CYS A 47 0.34 -1.88 -8.68
CA CYS A 47 -0.96 -2.10 -9.33
C CYS A 47 -1.40 -0.93 -10.22
N ALA A 48 -1.13 0.32 -9.82
CA ALA A 48 -1.38 1.51 -10.64
C ALA A 48 -0.59 1.47 -11.97
N GLU A 49 0.67 1.04 -11.93
CA GLU A 49 1.51 0.87 -13.13
C GLU A 49 0.98 -0.23 -14.06
N ILE A 50 0.52 -1.35 -13.50
CA ILE A 50 -0.09 -2.45 -14.26
C ILE A 50 -1.41 -1.98 -14.90
N PHE A 51 -2.30 -1.39 -14.12
CA PHE A 51 -3.57 -0.84 -14.61
C PHE A 51 -3.35 0.14 -15.76
N SER A 52 -2.36 1.03 -15.61
CA SER A 52 -2.09 2.07 -16.60
C SER A 52 -1.69 1.48 -17.96
N LYS A 53 -0.95 0.37 -17.96
CA LYS A 53 -0.57 -0.34 -19.19
C LYS A 53 -1.77 -1.01 -19.87
N VAL A 54 -2.73 -1.52 -19.10
CA VAL A 54 -3.89 -2.26 -19.61
C VAL A 54 -5.00 -1.32 -20.10
N GLN A 55 -5.28 -0.26 -19.36
CA GLN A 55 -6.44 0.62 -19.61
C GLN A 55 -6.11 1.89 -20.40
N GLY A 56 -4.82 2.17 -20.64
CA GLY A 56 -4.40 3.39 -21.34
C GLY A 56 -4.75 4.68 -20.58
N ALA A 57 -4.90 4.59 -19.26
CA ALA A 57 -5.14 5.71 -18.34
C ALA A 57 -3.97 5.82 -17.36
N GLU A 58 -3.52 7.03 -17.05
CA GLU A 58 -2.43 7.23 -16.08
C GLU A 58 -3.00 7.18 -14.66
N VAL A 59 -2.34 6.50 -13.73
CA VAL A 59 -2.70 6.52 -12.30
C VAL A 59 -1.54 7.09 -11.49
N LYS A 60 -1.72 8.31 -10.97
CA LYS A 60 -0.75 8.98 -10.11
C LYS A 60 -1.06 8.67 -8.65
N VAL A 61 -0.11 8.06 -7.94
CA VAL A 61 -0.24 7.74 -6.52
C VAL A 61 0.67 8.65 -5.71
N ALA A 62 0.10 9.48 -4.84
CA ALA A 62 0.83 10.32 -3.90
C ALA A 62 0.53 9.85 -2.47
N ALA A 63 1.57 9.52 -1.70
CA ALA A 63 1.38 8.99 -0.36
C ALA A 63 2.40 9.49 0.66
N GLY A 64 1.98 9.46 1.93
CA GLY A 64 2.76 9.94 3.06
C GLY A 64 1.85 10.49 4.16
N PRO A 65 2.40 11.25 5.13
CA PRO A 65 1.60 11.98 6.10
C PRO A 65 0.57 12.88 5.41
N THR A 66 -0.67 12.86 5.87
CA THR A 66 -1.80 13.56 5.22
C THR A 66 -1.54 15.05 4.95
N PHE A 67 -0.85 15.74 5.86
CA PHE A 67 -0.52 17.16 5.70
C PHE A 67 0.34 17.46 4.46
N LYS A 68 1.05 16.47 3.89
CA LYS A 68 1.88 16.66 2.70
C LYS A 68 1.09 16.71 1.39
N TRP A 69 -0.14 16.19 1.37
CA TRP A 69 -0.90 16.00 0.13
C TRP A 69 -2.37 16.47 0.21
N ILE A 70 -2.89 16.77 1.40
CA ILE A 70 -4.31 17.11 1.57
C ILE A 70 -4.76 18.32 0.76
N ASP A 71 -3.95 19.37 0.66
CA ASP A 71 -4.34 20.59 -0.05
C ASP A 71 -4.52 20.35 -1.55
N GLN A 72 -3.70 19.45 -2.12
CA GLN A 72 -3.88 19.00 -3.50
C GLN A 72 -5.08 18.04 -3.62
N ALA A 73 -5.21 17.09 -2.69
CA ALA A 73 -6.30 16.11 -2.72
C ALA A 73 -7.69 16.77 -2.66
N LYS A 74 -7.85 17.88 -1.94
CA LYS A 74 -9.10 18.67 -1.93
C LYS A 74 -9.48 19.25 -3.30
N GLN A 75 -8.52 19.35 -4.22
CA GLN A 75 -8.71 19.92 -5.55
C GLN A 75 -8.89 18.84 -6.62
N ASP A 76 -8.16 17.72 -6.50
CA ASP A 76 -8.03 16.77 -7.62
C ASP A 76 -8.04 15.29 -7.26
N ALA A 77 -8.25 14.92 -5.98
CA ALA A 77 -8.28 13.51 -5.61
C ALA A 77 -9.44 12.83 -6.30
N ASP A 78 -9.15 11.71 -6.95
CA ASP A 78 -10.17 10.80 -7.47
C ASP A 78 -10.45 9.68 -6.46
N ILE A 79 -9.43 9.24 -5.73
CA ILE A 79 -9.48 8.12 -4.78
C ILE A 79 -8.64 8.42 -3.54
N ILE A 80 -9.13 8.04 -2.36
CA ILE A 80 -8.40 8.01 -1.10
C ILE A 80 -8.29 6.57 -0.61
N PHE A 81 -7.10 6.14 -0.17
CA PHE A 81 -6.88 4.86 0.51
C PHE A 81 -6.27 5.04 1.91
N GLY A 82 -6.46 4.05 2.78
CA GLY A 82 -5.94 4.01 4.15
C GLY A 82 -5.05 2.79 4.40
N GLY A 83 -4.26 2.84 5.48
CA GLY A 83 -3.42 1.73 5.93
C GLY A 83 -4.04 0.89 7.06
N ALA A 84 -5.22 1.29 7.52
CA ALA A 84 -6.13 0.62 8.45
C ALA A 84 -7.54 1.23 8.27
N GLU A 85 -8.60 0.49 8.57
CA GLU A 85 -10.00 0.96 8.44
C GLU A 85 -10.28 2.26 9.22
N TYR A 86 -9.73 2.40 10.43
CA TYR A 86 -9.93 3.62 11.22
C TYR A 86 -9.34 4.85 10.51
N MET A 87 -8.25 4.70 9.74
CA MET A 87 -7.62 5.85 9.08
C MET A 87 -8.53 6.49 8.03
N LEU A 88 -9.25 5.68 7.24
CA LEU A 88 -10.20 6.24 6.27
C LEU A 88 -11.41 6.85 7.00
N THR A 89 -11.83 6.24 8.11
CA THR A 89 -12.92 6.77 8.95
C THR A 89 -12.57 8.12 9.55
N GLU A 90 -11.38 8.27 10.15
CA GLU A 90 -10.87 9.54 10.66
C GLU A 90 -10.69 10.58 9.55
N PHE A 91 -10.24 10.14 8.36
CA PHE A 91 -10.12 11.03 7.21
C PHE A 91 -11.48 11.58 6.78
N ILE A 92 -12.51 10.74 6.71
CA ILE A 92 -13.90 11.14 6.40
C ILE A 92 -14.41 12.14 7.45
N GLN A 93 -14.21 11.86 8.73
CA GLN A 93 -14.62 12.75 9.83
C GLN A 93 -13.91 14.11 9.77
N LYS A 94 -12.62 14.12 9.41
CA LYS A 94 -11.81 15.35 9.33
C LYS A 94 -12.10 16.18 8.07
N TYR A 95 -12.51 15.53 6.98
CA TYR A 95 -12.82 16.19 5.70
C TYR A 95 -14.22 15.80 5.22
N PRO A 96 -15.27 16.24 5.95
CA PRO A 96 -16.64 15.83 5.67
C PRO A 96 -17.04 16.18 4.23
N GLY A 97 -17.66 15.21 3.55
CA GLY A 97 -18.13 15.35 2.18
C GLY A 97 -17.09 15.16 1.09
N LEU A 98 -15.80 14.93 1.41
CA LEU A 98 -14.76 14.71 0.39
C LEU A 98 -14.78 13.28 -0.19
N VAL A 99 -15.13 12.29 0.61
CA VAL A 99 -15.13 10.87 0.22
C VAL A 99 -16.57 10.39 -0.02
N ASP A 100 -16.79 9.63 -1.08
CA ASP A 100 -18.05 8.91 -1.30
C ASP A 100 -18.02 7.59 -0.52
N GLU A 101 -18.56 7.62 0.69
CA GLU A 101 -18.57 6.48 1.62
C GLU A 101 -19.22 5.22 1.04
N LYS A 102 -20.14 5.36 0.08
CA LYS A 102 -20.82 4.22 -0.57
C LYS A 102 -19.87 3.41 -1.45
N THR A 103 -18.75 3.99 -1.85
CA THR A 103 -17.72 3.32 -2.66
C THR A 103 -16.63 2.66 -1.82
N ARG A 104 -16.71 2.77 -0.49
CA ARG A 104 -15.73 2.20 0.42
C ARG A 104 -15.60 0.70 0.21
N THR A 105 -14.38 0.28 -0.06
CA THR A 105 -14.00 -1.10 -0.37
C THR A 105 -12.82 -1.49 0.51
N SER A 106 -12.88 -2.68 1.12
CA SER A 106 -11.73 -3.27 1.79
C SER A 106 -10.97 -4.13 0.79
N LEU A 107 -9.67 -3.86 0.61
CA LEU A 107 -8.84 -4.58 -0.37
C LEU A 107 -8.28 -5.87 0.23
N TYR A 108 -7.26 -5.74 1.06
CA TYR A 108 -6.51 -6.84 1.65
C TYR A 108 -6.13 -6.50 3.08
N VAL A 109 -5.87 -7.54 3.87
CA VAL A 109 -5.49 -7.41 5.27
C VAL A 109 -4.01 -7.67 5.45
N ARG A 110 -3.40 -7.07 6.47
CA ARG A 110 -2.05 -7.44 6.89
C ARG A 110 -2.04 -7.79 8.36
N ALA A 111 -1.28 -8.82 8.70
CA ALA A 111 -1.19 -9.30 10.05
C ALA A 111 -0.24 -8.46 10.90
N ALA A 112 -0.64 -8.23 12.14
CA ALA A 112 0.25 -7.78 13.20
C ALA A 112 1.23 -8.90 13.58
N GLY A 113 2.40 -8.52 14.07
CA GLY A 113 3.45 -9.44 14.46
C GLY A 113 4.50 -8.77 15.33
N ILE A 114 5.42 -9.59 15.81
CA ILE A 114 6.54 -9.17 16.63
C ILE A 114 7.81 -9.41 15.84
N LEU A 115 8.51 -8.34 15.50
CA LEU A 115 9.85 -8.42 14.94
C LEU A 115 10.86 -8.40 16.07
N VAL A 116 11.87 -9.24 16.00
CA VAL A 116 12.97 -9.33 16.98
C VAL A 116 14.29 -9.15 16.26
N ARG A 117 15.36 -8.88 17.01
CA ARG A 117 16.71 -8.83 16.45
C ARG A 117 17.05 -10.14 15.75
N LYS A 118 17.88 -10.07 14.70
CA LYS A 118 18.37 -11.25 13.98
C LYS A 118 18.97 -12.27 14.96
N GLY A 119 18.58 -13.53 14.82
CA GLY A 119 18.95 -14.62 15.73
C GLY A 119 18.14 -14.66 17.04
N ASN A 120 17.25 -13.70 17.28
CA ASN A 120 16.38 -13.61 18.46
C ASN A 120 17.12 -13.82 19.79
N PRO A 121 18.07 -12.94 20.16
CA PRO A 121 18.95 -13.13 21.33
C PRO A 121 18.18 -13.20 22.66
N LYS A 122 17.03 -12.53 22.76
CA LYS A 122 16.14 -12.58 23.93
C LYS A 122 15.18 -13.78 23.93
N LYS A 123 15.22 -14.63 22.90
CA LYS A 123 14.42 -15.85 22.76
C LYS A 123 12.92 -15.61 22.92
N VAL A 124 12.43 -14.47 22.43
CA VAL A 124 11.00 -14.13 22.44
C VAL A 124 10.28 -15.09 21.51
N LYS A 125 9.24 -15.77 22.00
CA LYS A 125 8.46 -16.75 21.21
C LYS A 125 6.96 -16.41 21.19
N SER A 126 6.53 -15.51 22.06
CA SER A 126 5.12 -15.19 22.25
C SER A 126 4.95 -13.74 22.69
N LEU A 127 3.70 -13.28 22.69
CA LEU A 127 3.34 -11.98 23.23
C LEU A 127 3.63 -11.87 24.74
N SER A 128 3.42 -12.94 25.50
CA SER A 128 3.67 -12.97 26.94
C SER A 128 5.15 -12.76 27.28
N ASP A 129 6.07 -13.21 26.42
CA ASP A 129 7.51 -12.99 26.62
C ASP A 129 7.89 -11.51 26.58
N LEU A 130 7.08 -10.66 25.93
CA LEU A 130 7.31 -9.22 25.90
C LEU A 130 7.11 -8.56 27.28
N THR A 131 6.51 -9.25 28.26
CA THR A 131 6.33 -8.76 29.64
C THR A 131 7.54 -9.02 30.54
N GLN A 132 8.51 -9.81 30.08
CA GLN A 132 9.69 -10.18 30.87
C GLN A 132 10.56 -8.95 31.17
N ASN A 133 11.13 -8.88 32.37
CA ASN A 133 11.99 -7.77 32.76
C ASN A 133 13.22 -7.68 31.83
N GLY A 134 13.58 -6.45 31.46
CA GLY A 134 14.78 -6.19 30.64
C GLY A 134 14.60 -6.44 29.15
N ILE A 135 13.36 -6.57 28.67
CA ILE A 135 12.98 -6.44 27.27
C ILE A 135 12.72 -4.96 26.97
N LYS A 136 13.30 -4.43 25.90
CA LYS A 136 13.04 -3.07 25.41
C LYS A 136 12.26 -3.12 24.11
N LEU A 137 11.03 -2.62 24.15
CA LEU A 137 10.12 -2.63 23.00
C LEU A 137 10.11 -1.29 22.29
N ILE A 138 9.89 -1.35 20.98
CA ILE A 138 9.42 -0.23 20.18
C ILE A 138 8.01 -0.53 19.63
N ASP A 139 7.13 0.44 19.66
CA ASP A 139 5.80 0.39 19.05
C ASP A 139 5.57 1.59 18.11
N VAL A 140 4.51 1.52 17.30
CA VAL A 140 4.12 2.58 16.37
C VAL A 140 2.69 3.03 16.65
N ASN A 141 2.51 4.28 17.06
CA ASN A 141 1.21 4.91 17.32
C ASN A 141 0.81 5.83 16.16
N GLY A 142 0.71 5.23 14.98
CA GLY A 142 0.34 5.88 13.73
C GLY A 142 0.56 4.95 12.53
N ALA A 143 0.46 5.45 11.31
CA ALA A 143 0.63 4.64 10.09
C ALA A 143 -0.23 3.34 10.03
N GLY A 144 -1.43 3.38 10.62
CA GLY A 144 -2.34 2.23 10.70
C GLY A 144 -2.24 1.43 12.01
N GLN A 145 -1.34 1.80 12.92
CA GLN A 145 -0.97 0.99 14.09
C GLN A 145 -1.40 1.60 15.45
N VAL A 146 -2.17 2.69 15.46
CA VAL A 146 -2.74 3.25 16.70
C VAL A 146 -3.46 2.16 17.51
N GLY A 147 -3.05 1.99 18.76
CA GLY A 147 -3.58 1.00 19.70
C GLY A 147 -3.16 -0.45 19.42
N LEU A 148 -2.34 -0.72 18.39
CA LEU A 148 -2.09 -2.09 17.94
C LEU A 148 -1.44 -2.98 19.01
N TRP A 149 -0.47 -2.44 19.77
CA TRP A 149 0.15 -3.20 20.86
C TRP A 149 -0.83 -3.50 21.99
N GLU A 150 -1.74 -2.56 22.28
CA GLU A 150 -2.74 -2.70 23.34
C GLU A 150 -3.81 -3.70 22.92
N ASP A 151 -4.28 -3.64 21.67
CA ASP A 151 -5.22 -4.62 21.10
C ASP A 151 -4.65 -6.04 21.19
N MET A 152 -3.36 -6.21 20.87
CA MET A 152 -2.67 -7.50 20.99
C MET A 152 -2.61 -7.96 22.45
N ALA A 153 -2.31 -7.05 23.38
CA ALA A 153 -2.09 -7.35 24.79
C ALA A 153 -3.38 -7.56 25.59
N GLY A 154 -4.46 -6.87 25.23
CA GLY A 154 -5.65 -6.68 26.04
C GLY A 154 -6.40 -7.95 26.37
N ASP A 155 -6.68 -8.78 25.37
CA ASP A 155 -7.39 -10.06 25.54
C ASP A 155 -6.61 -11.06 26.42
N LYS A 156 -5.30 -10.83 26.60
CA LYS A 156 -4.42 -11.68 27.40
C LYS A 156 -4.06 -11.09 28.77
N GLY A 157 -4.61 -9.92 29.11
CA GLY A 157 -4.28 -9.20 30.35
C GLY A 157 -2.82 -8.74 30.44
N LEU A 158 -2.12 -8.63 29.31
CA LEU A 158 -0.67 -8.34 29.26
C LEU A 158 -0.35 -6.84 29.25
N ILE A 159 -1.36 -5.96 29.24
CA ILE A 159 -1.21 -4.51 29.07
C ILE A 159 -0.18 -3.92 30.04
N PRO A 160 -0.26 -4.10 31.38
CA PRO A 160 0.70 -3.48 32.29
C PRO A 160 2.14 -3.97 32.08
N GLY A 161 2.30 -5.25 31.73
CA GLY A 161 3.60 -5.86 31.51
C GLY A 161 4.26 -5.37 30.22
N ILE A 162 3.49 -5.27 29.13
CA ILE A 162 4.00 -4.74 27.86
C ILE A 162 4.25 -3.25 27.96
N GLN A 163 3.31 -2.48 28.52
CA GLN A 163 3.45 -1.02 28.68
C GLN A 163 4.73 -0.64 29.42
N LYS A 164 5.05 -1.33 30.51
CA LYS A 164 6.29 -1.12 31.28
C LYS A 164 7.56 -1.30 30.44
N ASN A 165 7.51 -2.15 29.43
CA ASN A 165 8.66 -2.51 28.59
C ASN A 165 8.70 -1.73 27.26
N ILE A 166 7.72 -0.88 26.95
CA ILE A 166 7.80 0.06 25.83
C ILE A 166 8.85 1.12 26.14
N ALA A 167 10.01 0.98 25.49
CA ALA A 167 11.13 1.90 25.63
C ALA A 167 10.99 3.11 24.69
N LEU A 168 10.31 2.93 23.56
CA LEU A 168 10.11 3.98 22.56
C LEU A 168 8.79 3.81 21.82
N SER A 169 8.05 4.90 21.69
CA SER A 169 6.85 4.99 20.84
C SER A 169 7.08 6.02 19.74
N VAL A 170 6.89 5.60 18.48
CA VAL A 170 7.02 6.48 17.31
C VAL A 170 5.71 6.60 16.53
N THR A 171 5.62 7.56 15.61
CA THR A 171 4.35 7.82 14.89
C THR A 171 4.29 7.16 13.52
N THR A 172 5.43 6.82 12.92
CA THR A 172 5.48 6.19 11.60
C THR A 172 6.32 4.91 11.58
N SER A 173 6.02 4.01 10.64
CA SER A 173 6.88 2.86 10.42
C SER A 173 8.28 3.25 9.93
N ALA A 174 8.44 4.40 9.28
CA ALA A 174 9.75 4.89 8.83
C ALA A 174 10.63 5.25 10.03
N ASP A 175 10.08 6.00 11.00
CA ASP A 175 10.76 6.31 12.26
C ASP A 175 11.15 5.03 13.00
N ALA A 176 10.24 4.04 13.05
CA ALA A 176 10.52 2.77 13.72
C ALA A 176 11.69 2.01 13.07
N ILE A 177 11.79 2.04 11.74
CA ILE A 177 12.90 1.43 10.99
C ILE A 177 14.22 2.14 11.28
N GLU A 178 14.19 3.47 11.34
CA GLU A 178 15.36 4.28 11.68
C GLU A 178 15.86 3.94 13.08
N MET A 179 14.96 4.00 14.07
CA MET A 179 15.28 3.70 15.48
C MET A 179 15.71 2.25 15.65
N TRP A 180 15.08 1.31 14.95
CA TRP A 180 15.52 -0.09 14.96
C TRP A 180 16.96 -0.23 14.46
N LYS A 181 17.37 0.51 13.43
CA LYS A 181 18.74 0.45 12.90
C LYS A 181 19.76 1.17 13.79
N SER A 182 19.37 2.24 14.46
CA SER A 182 20.30 3.07 15.25
C SER A 182 20.45 2.64 16.71
N MET A 183 19.45 1.97 17.30
CA MET A 183 19.39 1.62 18.73
C MET A 183 19.46 0.11 18.94
N PRO A 184 20.65 -0.52 18.91
CA PRO A 184 20.81 -1.98 19.00
C PRO A 184 20.29 -2.59 20.31
N GLU A 185 20.07 -1.78 21.34
CA GLU A 185 19.49 -2.19 22.62
C GLU A 185 17.98 -2.47 22.58
N LEU A 186 17.26 -2.07 21.52
CA LEU A 186 15.88 -2.48 21.32
C LEU A 186 15.81 -3.97 20.99
N ASP A 187 14.92 -4.69 21.65
CA ASP A 187 14.86 -6.16 21.62
C ASP A 187 13.74 -6.68 20.70
N ALA A 188 12.59 -6.02 20.74
CA ALA A 188 11.42 -6.40 19.96
C ALA A 188 10.61 -5.18 19.48
N TRP A 189 9.92 -5.36 18.38
CA TRP A 189 9.12 -4.35 17.70
C TRP A 189 7.73 -4.92 17.42
N ILE A 190 6.70 -4.33 18.01
CA ILE A 190 5.30 -4.64 17.71
C ILE A 190 4.89 -3.85 16.46
N THR A 191 4.57 -4.54 15.38
CA THR A 191 4.30 -3.96 14.06
C THR A 191 3.53 -4.92 13.15
N TYR A 192 3.55 -4.71 11.83
CA TYR A 192 3.06 -5.67 10.85
C TYR A 192 4.13 -6.64 10.38
N GLU A 193 3.74 -7.90 10.15
CA GLU A 193 4.63 -8.96 9.63
C GLU A 193 5.27 -8.57 8.29
N SER A 194 4.54 -7.85 7.45
CA SER A 194 4.99 -7.31 6.15
C SER A 194 6.32 -6.53 6.21
N TRP A 195 6.68 -5.94 7.36
CA TRP A 195 7.97 -5.24 7.50
C TRP A 195 9.16 -6.20 7.55
N HIS A 196 8.98 -7.43 8.04
CA HIS A 196 10.04 -8.43 8.06
C HIS A 196 10.58 -8.73 6.65
N TYR A 197 9.71 -8.87 5.65
CA TYR A 197 10.11 -9.23 4.29
C TYR A 197 11.07 -8.20 3.65
N ARG A 198 11.02 -6.94 4.11
CA ARG A 198 11.92 -5.86 3.66
C ARG A 198 13.12 -5.66 4.58
N LEU A 199 13.12 -6.27 5.76
CA LEU A 199 14.11 -6.08 6.82
C LEU A 199 14.71 -7.41 7.29
N LYS A 200 14.66 -8.46 6.45
CA LYS A 200 15.06 -9.84 6.77
C LYS A 200 16.51 -9.99 7.26
N GLU A 201 17.37 -9.04 6.88
CA GLU A 201 18.78 -9.01 7.28
C GLU A 201 18.96 -8.53 8.73
N VAL A 202 18.02 -7.75 9.25
CA VAL A 202 18.12 -7.10 10.58
C VAL A 202 16.97 -7.46 11.52
N THR A 203 16.06 -8.34 11.08
CA THR A 203 14.93 -8.83 11.87
C THR A 203 14.73 -10.33 11.67
N ASP A 204 14.20 -10.99 12.69
CA ASP A 204 13.44 -12.22 12.55
C ASP A 204 11.98 -11.98 12.98
N LEU A 205 11.05 -12.77 12.45
CA LEU A 205 9.63 -12.69 12.75
C LEU A 205 9.24 -13.76 13.77
N VAL A 206 8.69 -13.33 14.91
CA VAL A 206 7.99 -14.21 15.85
C VAL A 206 6.55 -14.32 15.37
N LYS A 207 6.22 -15.45 14.73
CA LYS A 207 4.88 -15.74 14.25
C LYS A 207 3.94 -15.97 15.44
N LEU A 208 2.87 -15.20 15.49
CA LEU A 208 1.79 -15.42 16.45
C LEU A 208 0.90 -16.59 15.98
N PRO A 209 0.27 -17.32 16.90
CA PRO A 209 -0.77 -18.29 16.54
C PRO A 209 -1.86 -17.62 15.69
N GLU A 210 -2.43 -18.35 14.73
CA GLU A 210 -3.55 -17.83 13.92
C GLU A 210 -4.75 -17.47 14.81
N GLU A 211 -4.97 -18.25 15.88
CA GLU A 211 -5.91 -17.90 16.93
C GLU A 211 -5.43 -16.66 17.71
N GLY A 212 -6.19 -15.57 17.60
CA GLY A 212 -5.87 -14.28 18.20
C GLY A 212 -4.90 -13.43 17.38
N LYS A 213 -4.60 -13.80 16.12
CA LYS A 213 -3.83 -12.95 15.22
C LYS A 213 -4.65 -11.74 14.79
N ILE A 214 -4.10 -10.55 15.01
CA ILE A 214 -4.78 -9.30 14.68
C ILE A 214 -4.44 -8.90 13.26
N TYR A 215 -5.46 -8.51 12.51
CA TYR A 215 -5.35 -8.04 11.14
C TYR A 215 -5.89 -6.62 11.04
N ARG A 216 -5.25 -5.78 10.21
CA ARG A 216 -5.78 -4.46 9.83
C ARG A 216 -5.95 -4.42 8.30
N GLY A 217 -7.13 -3.99 7.85
CA GLY A 217 -7.50 -3.92 6.43
C GLY A 217 -7.03 -2.64 5.74
N THR A 218 -6.93 -2.69 4.42
CA THR A 218 -6.57 -1.55 3.55
C THR A 218 -7.83 -1.00 2.89
N PRO A 219 -8.47 0.04 3.47
CA PRO A 219 -9.67 0.62 2.87
C PRO A 219 -9.32 1.53 1.68
N ILE A 220 -10.21 1.61 0.72
CA ILE A 220 -10.14 2.53 -0.41
C ILE A 220 -11.53 3.03 -0.79
N ALA A 221 -11.65 4.29 -1.21
CA ALA A 221 -12.91 4.88 -1.65
C ALA A 221 -12.66 5.97 -2.69
N ALA A 222 -13.62 6.15 -3.60
CA ALA A 222 -13.64 7.29 -4.50
C ALA A 222 -14.01 8.58 -3.75
N THR A 223 -13.61 9.72 -4.30
CA THR A 223 -14.01 11.03 -3.78
C THR A 223 -15.31 11.51 -4.42
N THR A 224 -16.02 12.40 -3.72
CA THR A 224 -17.23 13.04 -4.26
C THR A 224 -16.92 14.07 -5.34
N ILE A 225 -15.72 14.66 -5.29
CA ILE A 225 -15.23 15.69 -6.22
C ILE A 225 -14.72 15.10 -7.55
N SER A 226 -14.50 13.79 -7.62
CA SER A 226 -14.04 13.14 -8.84
C SER A 226 -15.07 13.29 -9.96
N ASN A 227 -14.62 13.80 -11.11
CA ASN A 227 -15.36 13.76 -12.37
C ASN A 227 -15.05 12.48 -13.20
N LYS A 228 -14.28 11.54 -12.64
CA LYS A 228 -13.81 10.30 -13.28
C LYS A 228 -14.36 9.05 -12.56
N LYS A 229 -15.59 9.12 -12.03
CA LYS A 229 -16.19 8.08 -11.18
C LYS A 229 -16.09 6.67 -11.76
N GLU A 230 -16.38 6.49 -13.05
CA GLU A 230 -16.28 5.19 -13.71
C GLU A 230 -14.84 4.66 -13.76
N LEU A 231 -13.87 5.52 -14.10
CA LEU A 231 -12.47 5.12 -14.15
C LEU A 231 -11.93 4.83 -12.73
N ALA A 232 -12.36 5.61 -11.73
CA ALA A 232 -12.02 5.36 -10.33
C ALA A 232 -12.58 4.01 -9.85
N LYS A 233 -13.84 3.69 -10.20
CA LYS A 233 -14.45 2.40 -9.93
C LYS A 233 -13.67 1.26 -10.60
N GLN A 234 -13.33 1.40 -11.87
CA GLN A 234 -12.53 0.41 -12.61
C GLN A 234 -11.17 0.16 -11.94
N PHE A 235 -10.51 1.20 -11.44
CA PHE A 235 -9.24 1.04 -10.72
C PHE A 235 -9.43 0.32 -9.37
N ILE A 236 -10.47 0.67 -8.60
CA ILE A 236 -10.81 -0.02 -7.35
C ILE A 236 -11.13 -1.50 -7.61
N ASP A 237 -11.92 -1.81 -8.65
CA ASP A 237 -12.22 -3.18 -9.04
C ASP A 237 -10.95 -3.92 -9.50
N PHE A 238 -10.05 -3.24 -10.23
CA PHE A 238 -8.78 -3.81 -10.67
C PHE A 238 -7.87 -4.18 -9.49
N LEU A 239 -7.82 -3.36 -8.44
CA LEU A 239 -7.06 -3.65 -7.23
C LEU A 239 -7.51 -4.94 -6.53
N LYS A 240 -8.74 -5.41 -6.79
CA LYS A 240 -9.30 -6.66 -6.26
C LYS A 240 -9.05 -7.89 -7.15
N THR A 241 -8.39 -7.72 -8.30
CA THR A 241 -8.07 -8.84 -9.18
C THR A 241 -6.99 -9.72 -8.58
N GLU A 242 -6.96 -11.01 -8.93
CA GLU A 242 -5.90 -11.93 -8.49
C GLU A 242 -4.49 -11.43 -8.85
N GLN A 243 -4.34 -10.76 -9.98
CA GLN A 243 -3.07 -10.15 -10.39
C GLN A 243 -2.59 -9.11 -9.37
N CYS A 244 -3.49 -8.23 -8.91
CA CYS A 244 -3.16 -7.27 -7.87
C CYS A 244 -3.03 -7.94 -6.50
N HIS A 245 -3.80 -8.97 -6.21
CA HIS A 245 -3.65 -9.72 -4.97
C HIS A 245 -2.26 -10.34 -4.85
N GLU A 246 -1.72 -10.93 -5.92
CA GLU A 246 -0.36 -11.46 -5.96
C GLU A 246 0.68 -10.37 -5.65
N VAL A 247 0.51 -9.17 -6.22
CA VAL A 247 1.35 -8.02 -5.86
C VAL A 247 1.24 -7.76 -4.36
N PHE A 248 0.05 -7.58 -3.82
CA PHE A 248 -0.15 -7.36 -2.38
C PHE A 248 0.47 -8.47 -1.50
N ARG A 249 0.41 -9.74 -1.92
CA ARG A 249 1.03 -10.89 -1.23
C ARG A 249 2.55 -10.78 -1.17
N GLN A 250 3.21 -10.33 -2.24
CA GLN A 250 4.67 -10.07 -2.23
C GLN A 250 5.05 -8.96 -1.24
N TRP A 251 4.15 -8.00 -1.03
CA TRP A 251 4.33 -6.94 -0.05
C TRP A 251 3.93 -7.36 1.39
N GLY A 252 3.32 -8.53 1.58
CA GLY A 252 2.94 -9.08 2.89
C GLY A 252 1.51 -8.81 3.34
N TRP A 253 0.60 -8.62 2.39
CA TRP A 253 -0.86 -8.56 2.61
C TRP A 253 -1.51 -9.87 2.16
N ASN A 254 -2.53 -10.31 2.89
CA ASN A 254 -3.35 -11.48 2.61
C ASN A 254 -4.73 -11.09 2.10
#